data_AF-A0A6N0I0L2-F1
#
_entry.id   AF-A0A6N0I0L2-F1
#
_cell.length_a   1.000
_cell.length_b   1.000
_cell.length_c   1.000
_cell.angle_alpha   90.00
_cell.angle_beta   90.00
_cell.angle_gamma   90.00
#
_symmetry.space_group_name_H-M   'P 1'
#
loop_
_entity.id
_entity.type
_entity.pdbx_description
1 polymer ?
#
loop_
_entity_poly.entity_id
_entity_poly.type
_entity_poly.pdbx_seq_one_letter_code
_entity_poly.pdbx_strand_id
1 'polypeptide(L)' 'MSSSNSLNYEWRYTKDRAKWATALKNGTNSLPWVCIADLNRMVSQERRGGGSLCFQESRLWDALKNAEEQLHQLDPS' A
#
# COMPACT_ATOMS: atom_id res chain seq x y z
N MET A 1 -16.84 -26.60 18.17
CA MET A 1 -16.14 -25.32 17.94
C MET A 1 -15.44 -25.45 16.60
N SER A 2 -16.01 -24.85 15.54
CA SER A 2 -15.45 -24.91 14.19
C SER A 2 -14.30 -23.91 14.10
N SER A 3 -13.08 -24.42 13.91
CA SER A 3 -11.90 -23.61 13.62
C SER A 3 -12.11 -22.95 12.26
N SER A 4 -12.39 -21.65 12.26
CA SER A 4 -12.35 -20.84 11.04
C SER A 4 -10.92 -20.87 10.51
N ASN A 5 -10.67 -21.60 9.43
CA ASN A 5 -9.42 -21.47 8.68
C ASN A 5 -9.37 -20.04 8.13
N SER A 6 -8.52 -19.20 8.72
CA SER A 6 -8.19 -17.90 8.13
C SER A 6 -7.46 -18.19 6.82
N LEU A 7 -8.06 -17.81 5.69
CA LEU A 7 -7.40 -17.89 4.40
C LEU A 7 -6.33 -16.79 4.36
N ASN A 8 -5.06 -17.18 4.52
CA ASN A 8 -3.93 -16.28 4.36
C ASN A 8 -3.58 -16.21 2.87
N TYR A 9 -3.86 -15.08 2.25
CA TYR A 9 -3.49 -14.81 0.86
C TYR A 9 -2.31 -13.85 0.82
N GLU A 10 -1.21 -14.30 0.21
CA GLU A 10 0.02 -13.53 0.05
C GLU A 10 0.51 -13.69 -1.40
N TRP A 11 1.04 -12.61 -1.98
CA TRP A 11 1.61 -12.62 -3.32
C TRP A 11 2.76 -11.62 -3.41
N ARG A 12 3.67 -11.84 -4.38
CA ARG A 12 4.79 -10.93 -4.63
C ARG A 12 4.29 -9.56 -5.08
N TYR A 13 5.01 -8.51 -4.70
CA TYR A 13 4.73 -7.14 -5.10
C TYR A 13 4.52 -6.97 -6.62
N THR A 14 5.31 -7.67 -7.45
CA THR A 14 5.17 -7.61 -8.93
C THR A 14 3.87 -8.21 -9.48
N LYS A 15 3.08 -8.90 -8.65
CA LYS A 15 1.75 -9.41 -8.98
C LYS A 15 0.62 -8.51 -8.48
N ASP A 16 0.94 -7.51 -7.68
CA ASP A 16 -0.02 -6.52 -7.22
C ASP A 16 -0.31 -5.51 -8.34
N ARG A 17 -1.59 -5.32 -8.65
CA ARG A 17 -2.06 -4.31 -9.61
C ARG A 17 -2.69 -3.10 -8.92
N ALA A 18 -2.76 -3.12 -7.60
CA ALA A 18 -3.32 -2.01 -6.85
C ALA A 18 -2.38 -0.81 -6.94
N LYS A 19 -2.97 0.37 -6.98
CA LYS A 19 -2.26 1.64 -7.19
C LYS A 19 -2.59 2.54 -6.03
N TRP A 20 -1.79 2.41 -4.98
CA TRP A 20 -1.99 3.15 -3.75
C TRP A 20 -0.66 3.48 -3.08
N ALA A 21 -0.70 4.47 -2.19
CA ALA A 21 0.42 4.87 -1.35
C ALA A 21 -0.07 5.33 0.02
N THR A 22 0.75 5.10 1.04
CA THR A 22 0.60 5.68 2.38
C THR A 22 1.73 6.66 2.64
N ALA A 23 1.45 7.82 3.23
CA ALA A 23 2.51 8.75 3.60
C ALA A 23 3.27 8.26 4.84
N LEU A 24 4.59 8.38 4.84
CA LEU A 24 5.41 8.07 6.02
C LEU A 24 5.19 9.14 7.10
N LYS A 25 5.09 8.69 8.34
CA LYS A 25 5.09 9.57 9.51
C LYS A 25 6.53 9.93 9.87
N ASN A 26 6.83 11.22 10.00
CA ASN A 26 8.15 11.74 10.38
C ASN A 26 8.00 13.09 11.10
N GLY A 27 9.11 13.82 11.31
CA GLY A 27 9.10 15.10 12.01
C GLY A 27 8.26 16.21 11.36
N THR A 28 7.89 16.07 10.08
CA THR A 28 7.13 17.09 9.33
C THR A 28 5.75 16.62 8.87
N ASN A 29 5.47 15.31 8.90
CA ASN A 29 4.19 14.74 8.54
C ASN A 29 3.73 13.72 9.59
N SER A 30 2.63 13.99 10.27
CA SER A 30 2.02 13.08 11.26
C SER A 30 0.68 12.50 10.81
N LEU A 31 0.15 12.94 9.66
CA LEU A 31 -1.20 12.63 9.22
C LEU A 31 -1.26 11.29 8.45
N PRO A 32 -2.33 10.49 8.62
CA PRO A 32 -2.47 9.17 8.01
C PRO A 32 -2.99 9.27 6.57
N TRP A 33 -2.20 9.86 5.69
CA TRP A 33 -2.59 10.03 4.28
C TRP A 33 -2.56 8.70 3.53
N VAL A 34 -3.68 8.37 2.90
CA VAL A 34 -3.81 7.30 1.92
C VAL A 34 -4.13 7.94 0.56
N CYS A 35 -3.43 7.51 -0.48
CA CYS A 35 -3.70 7.93 -1.85
C CYS A 35 -4.03 6.71 -2.71
N ILE A 36 -5.08 6.81 -3.53
CA ILE A 36 -5.39 5.87 -4.62
C ILE A 36 -5.10 6.57 -5.94
N ALA A 37 -4.39 5.91 -6.85
CA ALA A 37 -3.78 6.56 -8.02
C ALA A 37 -4.03 5.83 -9.33
N ASP A 38 -3.90 6.57 -10.44
CA ASP A 38 -3.97 6.00 -11.79
C ASP A 38 -2.66 5.33 -12.23
N LEU A 39 -1.54 5.68 -11.60
CA LEU A 39 -0.21 5.18 -11.91
C LEU A 39 0.27 4.21 -10.83
N ASN A 40 0.99 3.16 -11.23
CA ASN A 40 1.70 2.29 -10.29
C ASN A 40 3.13 2.80 -10.04
N ARG A 41 3.89 2.15 -9.16
CA ARG A 41 5.23 2.63 -8.73
C ARG A 41 6.37 2.31 -9.71
N MET A 42 6.07 1.99 -10.97
CA MET A 42 7.10 1.68 -11.98
C MET A 42 7.56 2.96 -12.69
N VAL A 43 8.88 3.16 -12.80
CA VAL A 43 9.49 4.31 -13.51
C VAL A 43 8.96 4.48 -14.94
N SER A 44 8.64 3.38 -15.62
CA SER A 44 8.06 3.41 -16.98
C SER A 44 6.68 4.09 -17.07
N GLN A 45 5.99 4.30 -15.94
CA GLN A 45 4.70 5.00 -15.89
C GLN A 45 4.83 6.51 -15.66
N GLU A 46 5.99 7.05 -15.28
CA GLU A 46 6.15 8.45 -14.87
C GLU A 46 5.74 9.47 -15.94
N ARG A 47 5.86 9.10 -17.22
CA ARG A 47 5.50 9.96 -18.36
C ARG A 47 4.07 9.79 -18.84
N ARG A 48 3.24 9.01 -18.13
CA ARG A 48 1.82 8.83 -18.45
C ARG A 48 0.99 9.84 -17.66
N GLY A 49 -0.04 10.39 -18.29
CA GLY A 49 -1.02 11.21 -17.59
C GLY A 49 -1.78 10.40 -16.55
N GLY A 50 -2.23 11.05 -15.48
CA GLY A 50 -3.00 10.45 -14.40
C GLY A 50 -3.14 11.40 -13.22
N GLY A 51 -3.86 10.95 -12.20
CA GLY A 51 -4.02 11.65 -10.94
C GLY A 51 -4.07 10.70 -9.74
N SER A 52 -4.32 11.28 -8.58
CA SER A 52 -4.56 10.56 -7.34
C SER A 52 -5.64 11.25 -6.51
N LEU A 53 -6.42 10.43 -5.80
CA LEU A 53 -7.30 10.88 -4.73
C LEU A 53 -6.62 10.57 -3.41
N CYS A 54 -6.35 11.60 -2.60
CA CYS A 54 -5.73 11.46 -1.30
C CYS A 54 -6.68 11.91 -0.18
N PHE A 55 -6.75 11.13 0.89
CA PHE A 55 -7.60 11.39 2.04
C PHE A 55 -6.94 10.87 3.32
N GLN A 56 -7.43 11.33 4.47
CA GLN A 56 -6.94 10.90 5.78
C GLN A 56 -7.87 9.84 6.33
N GLU A 57 -7.37 8.62 6.48
CA GLU A 57 -8.09 7.53 7.12
C GLU A 57 -7.07 6.67 7.86
N SER A 58 -7.14 6.67 9.20
CA SER A 58 -6.13 6.04 10.06
C SER A 58 -6.13 4.52 9.99
N ARG A 59 -7.30 3.87 9.96
CA ARG A 59 -7.43 2.41 9.96
C ARG A 59 -6.89 1.79 8.67
N LEU A 60 -7.22 2.40 7.54
CA LEU A 60 -6.77 2.02 6.22
C LEU A 60 -5.27 2.29 6.08
N TRP A 61 -4.78 3.43 6.58
CA TRP A 61 -3.34 3.71 6.61
C TRP A 61 -2.58 2.64 7.41
N ASP A 62 -3.05 2.29 8.61
CA ASP A 62 -2.42 1.26 9.46
C ASP A 62 -2.44 -0.11 8.77
N ALA A 63 -3.58 -0.51 8.19
CA ALA A 63 -3.73 -1.78 7.50
C ALA A 63 -2.80 -1.89 6.28
N LEU A 64 -2.77 -0.85 5.44
CA LEU A 64 -1.95 -0.82 4.24
C LEU A 64 -0.46 -0.75 4.56
N LYS A 65 -0.07 0.04 5.56
CA LYS A 65 1.31 0.10 6.05
C LYS A 65 1.77 -1.28 6.53
N ASN A 66 0.97 -1.96 7.36
CA ASN A 66 1.32 -3.29 7.87
C ASN A 66 1.46 -4.31 6.74
N ALA A 67 0.60 -4.25 5.72
CA ALA A 67 0.71 -5.12 4.55
C ALA A 67 2.01 -4.87 3.76
N GLU A 68 2.39 -3.60 3.56
CA GLU A 68 3.66 -3.23 2.91
C GLU A 68 4.88 -3.72 3.71
N GLU A 69 4.87 -3.55 5.04
CA GLU A 69 5.95 -4.03 5.91
C GLU A 69 6.09 -5.56 5.88
N GLN A 70 4.97 -6.30 5.79
CA GLN A 70 5.00 -7.75 5.61
C GLN A 70 5.56 -8.15 4.24
N LEU A 71 5.19 -7.45 3.17
CA LEU A 71 5.72 -7.72 1.82
C LEU A 71 7.25 -7.55 1.76
N HIS A 72 7.81 -6.50 2.38
CA HIS A 72 9.26 -6.29 2.42
C HIS A 72 10.03 -7.38 3.18
N GLN A 73 9.39 -8.08 4.12
CA GLN A 73 9.99 -9.22 4.80
C GLN A 73 10.07 -10.45 3.89
N LEU A 74 9.12 -10.60 2.97
CA LEU A 74 9.03 -11.74 2.05
C LEU A 74 9.89 -11.58 0.78
N ASP A 75 10.21 -10.35 0.40
CA ASP A 75 11.03 -10.01 -0.77
C ASP A 75 12.00 -8.87 -0.43
N PRO A 76 13.05 -9.14 0.37
CA PRO A 76 14.05 -8.12 0.69
C PRO A 76 14.88 -7.82 -0.55
N SER A 77 14.80 -6.57 -1.01
CA SER A 77 15.60 -6.03 -2.12
C SER A 77 17.08 -5.94 -1.81
#